data_AF-A0A7V2TXS3-F1
#
_entry.id   AF-A0A7V2TXS3-F1
#
_cell.length_a   1.000
_cell.length_b   1.000
_cell.length_c   1.000
_cell.angle_alpha   90.00
_cell.angle_beta   90.00
_cell.angle_gamma   90.00
#
_symmetry.space_group_name_H-M   'P 1'
#
loop_
_entity.id
_entity.type
_entity.pdbx_description
1 polymer ?
#
loop_
_entity_poly.entity_id
_entity_poly.type
_entity_poly.pdbx_seq_one_letter_code
_entity_poly.pdbx_strand_id
1 'polypeptide(L)'
;MAAIKKVKHKGAREILKEAALDELEHKHSLEQALLEGEMEAILGDHKDVLYPGDSIYYDSTIPHKVQCHRGIPTKILAVLWTPQ
;
A
#
# COMPACT_ATOMS: atom_id res chain seq x y z
N MET A 1 -11.29 0.02 10.95
CA MET A 1 -11.55 0.01 9.50
C MET A 1 -10.22 0.18 8.81
N ALA A 2 -9.73 -0.85 8.12
CA ALA A 2 -8.44 -0.80 7.42
C ALA A 2 -8.62 0.04 6.15
N ALA A 3 -8.03 1.23 6.12
CA ALA A 3 -8.13 2.15 4.98
C ALA A 3 -7.22 1.69 3.84
N ILE A 4 -7.60 0.60 3.16
CA ILE A 4 -6.93 0.19 1.92
C ILE A 4 -7.40 1.16 0.83
N LYS A 5 -6.57 2.14 0.50
CA LYS A 5 -6.87 3.08 -0.59
C LYS A 5 -5.92 2.83 -1.75
N LYS A 6 -6.47 2.32 -2.85
CA LYS A 6 -5.77 2.18 -4.11
C LYS A 6 -5.74 3.53 -4.81
N VAL A 7 -4.55 4.08 -5.04
CA VAL A 7 -4.37 5.41 -5.63
C VAL A 7 -3.65 5.27 -6.97
N LYS A 8 -4.23 5.85 -8.02
CA LYS A 8 -3.69 5.81 -9.40
C LYS A 8 -2.99 7.10 -9.83
N HIS A 9 -3.23 8.20 -9.12
CA HIS A 9 -2.75 9.53 -9.51
C HIS A 9 -1.80 10.13 -8.46
N LYS A 10 -0.65 10.61 -8.93
CA LYS A 10 0.40 11.16 -8.07
C LYS A 10 -0.06 12.38 -7.25
N GLY A 11 -0.88 13.26 -7.81
CA GLY A 11 -1.46 14.40 -7.06
C GLY A 11 -2.51 13.97 -6.03
N ALA A 12 -3.24 12.88 -6.30
CA ALA A 12 -4.12 12.28 -5.29
C ALA A 12 -3.30 11.65 -4.16
N ARG A 13 -2.05 11.25 -4.40
CA ARG A 13 -1.16 10.70 -3.37
C ARG A 13 -0.85 11.72 -2.28
N GLU A 14 -0.54 12.97 -2.61
CA GLU A 14 -0.24 14.01 -1.62
C GLU A 14 -1.47 14.34 -0.76
N ILE A 15 -2.62 14.55 -1.39
CA ILE A 15 -3.90 14.82 -0.70
C ILE A 15 -4.28 13.66 0.23
N LEU A 16 -4.12 12.43 -0.23
CA LEU A 16 -4.43 11.24 0.56
C LEU A 16 -3.39 10.95 1.62
N LYS A 17 -2.12 11.35 1.40
CA LYS A 17 -1.06 11.23 2.38
C LYS A 17 -1.25 12.23 3.51
N GLU A 18 -1.60 13.48 3.22
CA GLU A 18 -1.95 14.48 4.24
C GLU A 18 -3.20 14.04 5.03
N ALA A 19 -4.27 13.62 4.35
CA ALA A 19 -5.47 13.13 5.02
C ALA A 19 -5.24 11.84 5.83
N ALA A 20 -4.39 10.93 5.35
CA ALA A 20 -4.02 9.73 6.08
C ALA A 20 -3.13 10.05 7.28
N LEU A 21 -2.15 10.95 7.14
CA LEU A 21 -1.27 11.39 8.23
C LEU A 21 -2.07 12.00 9.38
N ASP A 22 -3.05 12.86 9.08
CA ASP A 22 -3.91 13.49 10.08
C ASP A 22 -4.81 12.47 10.82
N GLU A 23 -5.28 11.41 10.16
CA GLU A 23 -6.09 10.35 10.80
C GLU A 23 -5.23 9.28 11.53
N LEU A 24 -3.91 9.24 11.31
CA LEU A 24 -3.05 8.10 11.67
C LEU A 24 -1.80 8.45 12.48
N GLU A 25 -1.78 9.57 13.18
CA GLU A 25 -0.69 9.92 14.12
C GLU A 25 -0.36 8.82 15.16
N HIS A 26 -1.12 7.72 15.25
CA HIS A 26 -0.93 6.65 16.23
C HIS A 26 -0.74 5.23 15.65
N LYS A 27 -0.46 5.03 14.35
CA LYS A 27 -0.38 3.68 13.76
C LYS A 27 0.84 3.45 12.86
N HIS A 28 1.47 2.28 13.02
CA HIS A 28 2.57 1.83 12.15
C HIS A 28 2.07 1.76 10.71
N SER A 29 2.70 2.50 9.80
CA SER A 29 2.14 2.78 8.49
C SER A 29 3.08 2.33 7.38
N LEU A 30 2.56 1.60 6.40
CA LEU A 30 3.28 1.18 5.19
C LEU A 30 2.64 1.77 3.94
N GLU A 31 3.44 2.42 3.11
CA GLU A 31 3.09 2.77 1.73
C GLU A 31 3.82 1.83 0.79
N GLN A 32 3.10 1.17 -0.12
CA GLN A 32 3.70 0.36 -1.18
C GLN A 32 3.22 0.83 -2.54
N ALA A 33 4.16 1.16 -3.42
CA ALA A 33 3.90 1.54 -4.81
C ALA A 33 4.47 0.48 -5.76
N LEU A 34 3.69 0.09 -6.76
CA LEU A 34 4.10 -0.88 -7.77
C LEU A 34 4.78 -0.17 -8.94
N LEU A 35 6.01 -0.59 -9.26
CA LEU A 35 6.83 0.04 -10.30
C LEU A 35 6.80 -0.76 -11.61
N GLU A 36 6.90 -2.09 -11.51
CA GLU A 36 6.94 -3.01 -12.66
C GLU A 36 6.27 -4.33 -12.28
N GLY A 37 5.63 -5.01 -13.23
CA GLY A 37 4.98 -6.31 -13.02
C GLY A 37 3.54 -6.20 -12.49
N GLU A 38 3.08 -7.26 -11.84
CA GLU A 38 1.73 -7.35 -11.25
C GLU A 38 1.86 -7.97 -9.86
N MET A 39 1.27 -7.31 -8.85
CA MET A 39 1.38 -7.76 -7.46
C MET A 39 0.02 -8.11 -6.90
N GLU A 40 -0.07 -9.22 -6.20
CA GLU A 40 -1.22 -9.54 -5.36
C GLU A 40 -0.93 -9.13 -3.91
N ALA A 41 -1.82 -8.31 -3.34
CA ALA A 41 -1.80 -7.90 -1.94
C ALA A 41 -2.96 -8.56 -1.18
N ILE A 42 -2.64 -9.21 -0.07
CA ILE A 42 -3.59 -9.83 0.85
C ILE A 42 -3.42 -9.13 2.20
N LEU A 43 -4.46 -8.43 2.65
CA LEU A 43 -4.47 -7.57 3.84
C LEU A 43 -5.67 -7.98 4.71
N GLY A 44 -5.42 -8.79 5.74
CA GLY A 44 -6.49 -9.50 6.45
C GLY A 44 -7.34 -10.32 5.48
N ASP A 45 -8.64 -9.99 5.41
CA ASP A 45 -9.61 -10.70 4.56
C ASP A 45 -9.73 -10.06 3.16
N HIS A 46 -9.02 -8.97 2.91
CA HIS A 46 -9.05 -8.26 1.64
C HIS A 46 -7.94 -8.73 0.71
N LYS A 47 -8.28 -8.88 -0.56
CA LYS A 47 -7.36 -9.31 -1.62
C LYS A 47 -7.54 -8.42 -2.84
N ASP A 48 -6.44 -7.86 -3.34
CA ASP A 48 -6.45 -7.03 -4.56
C ASP A 48 -5.19 -7.24 -5.39
N VAL A 49 -5.26 -6.91 -6.68
CA VAL A 49 -4.12 -6.94 -7.61
C VAL A 49 -3.76 -5.51 -7.98
N LEU A 50 -2.49 -5.17 -7.82
CA LEU A 50 -1.91 -3.89 -8.22
C LEU A 50 -1.23 -4.03 -9.59
N TYR A 51 -1.31 -2.95 -10.36
CA TYR A 51 -0.60 -2.73 -11.62
C TYR A 51 0.36 -1.53 -11.50
N PRO A 52 1.34 -1.38 -12.41
CA PRO A 52 2.31 -0.30 -12.32
C PRO A 52 1.64 1.08 -12.20
N GLY A 53 2.09 1.87 -11.22
CA GLY A 53 1.49 3.15 -10.85
C GLY A 53 0.41 3.08 -9.76
N ASP A 54 -0.13 1.90 -9.46
CA ASP A 54 -0.98 1.71 -8.30
C ASP A 54 -0.15 1.80 -7.00
N SER A 55 -0.75 2.40 -5.97
CA SER A 55 -0.20 2.42 -4.62
C SER A 55 -1.25 1.96 -3.62
N ILE A 56 -0.81 1.28 -2.56
CA ILE A 56 -1.62 0.93 -1.39
C ILE A 56 -1.00 1.51 -0.13
N TYR A 57 -1.86 1.80 0.82
CA TYR A 57 -1.51 2.25 2.16
C TYR A 57 -2.26 1.39 3.17
N TYR A 58 -1.59 0.91 4.22
CA TYR A 58 -2.22 0.09 5.26
C TYR A 58 -1.46 0.17 6.59
N ASP A 59 -2.20 -0.17 7.65
CA ASP A 59 -1.68 -0.37 9.02
C ASP A 59 -0.81 -1.63 9.05
N SER A 60 0.47 -1.52 9.39
CA SER A 60 1.39 -2.66 9.34
C SER A 60 1.08 -3.76 10.36
N THR A 61 0.23 -3.47 11.37
CA THR A 61 -0.14 -4.43 12.42
C THR A 61 -1.16 -5.48 11.94
N ILE A 62 -1.84 -5.24 10.82
CA ILE A 62 -2.72 -6.26 10.24
C ILE A 62 -1.90 -7.35 9.53
N PRO A 63 -2.32 -8.63 9.61
CA PRO A 63 -1.68 -9.70 8.85
C PRO A 63 -1.68 -9.34 7.35
N HIS A 64 -0.49 -9.29 6.76
CA HIS A 64 -0.33 -8.89 5.36
C HIS A 64 0.64 -9.80 4.62
N LYS A 65 0.33 -10.04 3.34
CA LYS A 65 1.19 -10.75 2.40
C LYS A 65 1.15 -10.05 1.05
N VAL A 66 2.32 -9.82 0.48
CA VAL A 66 2.46 -9.39 -0.92
C VAL A 66 3.21 -10.46 -1.71
N GLN A 67 2.78 -10.72 -2.94
CA GLN A 67 3.43 -11.70 -3.81
C GLN A 67 3.29 -11.33 -5.29
N CYS A 68 4.18 -11.86 -6.12
CA CYS A 68 4.06 -11.74 -7.57
C CYS A 68 2.74 -12.37 -8.05
N HIS A 69 1.99 -11.67 -8.90
CA HIS A 69 0.80 -12.22 -9.51
C HIS A 69 1.19 -13.05 -10.75
N ARG A 70 0.64 -14.26 -10.88
CA ARG A 70 0.84 -15.17 -12.03
C ARG A 70 2.30 -15.49 -12.37
N GLY A 71 3.21 -15.39 -11.40
CA GLY A 71 4.63 -15.66 -11.59
C GLY A 71 5.40 -14.59 -12.36
N ILE A 72 4.80 -13.42 -12.59
CA ILE A 72 5.45 -12.28 -13.25
C ILE A 72 6.41 -11.61 -12.25
N PRO A 73 7.73 -11.57 -12.51
CA PRO A 73 8.67 -10.84 -11.65
C PRO A 73 8.24 -9.39 -11.48
N THR A 74 8.23 -8.92 -10.24
CA THR A 74 7.57 -7.68 -9.86
C THR A 74 8.50 -6.84 -8.99
N LYS A 75 8.54 -5.52 -9.25
CA LYS A 75 9.33 -4.56 -8.46
C LYS A 75 8.42 -3.57 -7.76
N ILE A 76 8.66 -3.39 -6.46
CA ILE A 76 7.90 -2.47 -5.60
C ILE A 76 8.83 -1.48 -4.91
N LEU A 77 8.29 -0.32 -4.58
CA LEU A 77 8.83 0.59 -3.59
C LEU A 77 7.99 0.48 -2.32
N ALA A 78 8.59 0.02 -1.23
CA ALA A 78 7.96 0.00 0.09
C ALA A 78 8.58 1.08 0.98
N VAL A 79 7.73 1.97 1.51
CA VAL A 79 8.11 3.00 2.47
C VAL A 79 7.51 2.60 3.82
N LEU A 80 8.39 2.39 4.81
CA LEU A 80 8.00 2.03 6.17
C LEU A 80 8.10 3.25 7.08
N TRP A 81 7.03 3.54 7.83
CA TRP A 81 7.05 4.53 8.91
C TRP A 81 6.98 3.84 10.27
N THR A 82 8.05 4.03 11.05
CA THR A 82 8.16 3.54 12.43
C THR A 82 8.42 4.74 13.35
N PRO A 83 7.38 5.29 14.01
CA PRO A 83 7.59 6.31 15.03
C PRO A 83 8.42 5.72 16.18
N GLN A 84 9.30 6.53 16.78
CA GLN A 84 10.06 6.16 17.99
C GLN A 84 9.26 6.41 19.26
#